data_AF-A0A956IWA5-F1
#
_entry.id   AF-A0A956IWA5-F1
#
_cell.length_a   1.000
_cell.length_b   1.000
_cell.length_c   1.000
_cell.angle_alpha   90.00
_cell.angle_beta   90.00
_cell.angle_gamma   90.00
#
_symmetry.space_group_name_H-M   'P 1'
#
loop_
_entity.id
_entity.type
_entity.pdbx_description
1 polymer ?
#
loop_
_entity_poly.entity_id
_entity_poly.type
_entity_poly.pdbx_seq_one_letter_code
_entity_poly.pdbx_strand_id
1 'polypeptide(L)'
;IIPVLKAIARALREVPELSGTYDDATGFQASPAIHLGFAIALRGGGLIAPAIHDCDERPLGELMAAVRDLVGRARSGGLRSSELRDPTITVTSLGDKGVDSLSPVIYPPQVAIVGVGTIAERPWVVDGAVVPRTLIQISLAADHRVSDGHRGAIFLAAVDRLLQEPEKL
;
A
#
# COMPACT_ATOMS: atom_id res chain seq x y z
N ILE A 1 -6.46 5.05 -7.46
CA ILE A 1 -5.69 4.70 -6.25
C ILE A 1 -6.54 4.08 -5.14
N ILE A 2 -7.75 4.56 -4.83
CA ILE A 2 -8.56 4.02 -3.70
C ILE A 2 -8.81 2.49 -3.79
N PRO A 3 -9.23 1.92 -4.94
CA PRO A 3 -9.36 0.46 -5.06
C PRO A 3 -8.04 -0.28 -4.81
N VAL A 4 -6.91 0.30 -5.21
CA VAL A 4 -5.57 -0.27 -4.97
C VAL A 4 -5.24 -0.30 -3.48
N LEU A 5 -5.47 0.79 -2.75
CA LEU A 5 -5.30 0.81 -1.29
C LEU A 5 -6.20 -0.22 -0.62
N LYS A 6 -7.45 -0.33 -1.05
CA LYS A 6 -8.39 -1.31 -0.51
C LYS A 6 -7.95 -2.75 -0.77
N ALA A 7 -7.52 -3.05 -1.99
CA ALA A 7 -7.02 -4.36 -2.38
C ALA A 7 -5.76 -4.75 -1.59
N ILE A 8 -4.81 -3.82 -1.43
CA ILE A 8 -3.63 -3.99 -0.57
C ILE A 8 -4.06 -4.31 0.86
N ALA A 9 -4.95 -3.52 1.45
CA ALA A 9 -5.42 -3.74 2.81
C ALA A 9 -6.12 -5.09 2.99
N ARG A 10 -6.99 -5.48 2.05
CA ARG A 10 -7.68 -6.78 2.09
C ARG A 10 -6.70 -7.95 1.91
N ALA A 11 -5.73 -7.85 1.01
CA ALA A 11 -4.73 -8.89 0.77
C ALA A 11 -3.85 -9.15 2.00
N LEU A 12 -3.58 -8.13 2.83
CA LEU A 12 -2.82 -8.29 4.07
C LEU A 12 -3.51 -9.19 5.10
N ARG A 13 -4.83 -9.40 5.01
CA ARG A 13 -5.53 -10.38 5.86
C ARG A 13 -5.06 -11.81 5.58
N GLU A 14 -4.58 -12.09 4.36
CA GLU A 14 -4.05 -13.40 3.97
C GLU A 14 -2.56 -13.55 4.35
N VAL A 15 -1.86 -12.44 4.58
CA VAL A 15 -0.41 -12.41 4.86
C VAL A 15 -0.09 -11.39 5.96
N PRO A 16 -0.51 -11.65 7.22
CA PRO A 16 -0.33 -10.71 8.33
C PRO A 16 1.15 -10.43 8.66
N GLU A 17 2.09 -11.29 8.23
CA GLU A 17 3.53 -11.13 8.43
C GLU A 17 4.10 -9.90 7.70
N LEU A 18 3.36 -9.32 6.75
CA LEU A 18 3.74 -8.09 6.06
C LEU A 18 3.22 -6.82 6.76
N SER A 19 2.41 -6.94 7.82
CA SER A 19 1.80 -5.82 8.53
C SER A 19 2.17 -5.86 10.01
N GLY A 20 3.13 -5.03 10.40
CA GLY A 20 3.66 -5.01 11.76
C GLY A 20 5.06 -4.42 11.81
N THR A 21 5.71 -4.60 12.95
CA THR A 21 7.01 -4.01 13.23
C THR A 21 8.02 -5.05 13.66
N TYR A 22 9.30 -4.82 13.38
CA TYR A 22 10.40 -5.63 13.87
C TYR A 22 11.27 -4.84 14.82
N ASP A 23 11.60 -5.45 15.96
CA ASP A 23 12.53 -4.92 16.96
C ASP A 23 13.59 -5.99 17.27
N ASP A 24 14.85 -5.60 17.41
CA ASP A 24 15.95 -6.56 17.56
C ASP A 24 15.89 -7.32 18.90
N ALA A 25 15.25 -6.77 19.93
CA ALA A 25 15.14 -7.40 21.25
C ALA A 25 13.91 -8.32 21.35
N THR A 26 12.80 -7.96 20.69
CA THR A 26 11.49 -8.64 20.82
C THR A 26 11.03 -9.35 19.55
N GLY A 27 11.79 -9.25 18.46
CA GLY A 27 11.49 -9.87 17.18
C GLY A 27 10.33 -9.19 16.44
N PHE A 28 9.70 -9.95 15.52
CA PHE A 28 8.54 -9.47 14.79
C PHE A 28 7.29 -9.42 15.68
N GLN A 29 6.58 -8.29 15.61
CA GLN A 29 5.29 -8.06 16.24
C GLN A 29 4.27 -7.72 15.16
N ALA A 30 3.39 -8.68 14.87
CA ALA A 30 2.29 -8.48 13.94
C ALA A 30 1.29 -7.45 14.50
N SER A 31 0.77 -6.59 13.63
CA SER A 31 -0.28 -5.66 14.04
C SER A 31 -1.65 -6.35 14.03
N PRO A 32 -2.51 -6.14 15.04
CA PRO A 32 -3.87 -6.68 15.07
C PRO A 32 -4.83 -5.97 14.09
N ALA A 33 -4.44 -4.79 13.58
CA ALA A 33 -5.21 -3.99 12.65
C ALA A 33 -4.36 -3.59 11.43
N ILE A 34 -5.01 -3.24 10.32
CA ILE A 34 -4.34 -2.87 9.08
C ILE A 34 -4.47 -1.36 8.87
N HIS A 35 -3.37 -0.66 9.15
CA HIS A 35 -3.29 0.80 9.03
C HIS A 35 -2.28 1.14 7.95
N LEU A 36 -2.77 1.47 6.76
CA LEU A 36 -1.89 1.80 5.64
C LEU A 36 -1.26 3.18 5.87
N GLY A 37 0.05 3.22 6.05
CA GLY A 37 0.82 4.47 5.96
C GLY A 37 0.85 4.93 4.51
N PHE A 38 0.18 6.04 4.19
CA PHE A 38 0.13 6.53 2.81
C PHE A 38 1.14 7.65 2.60
N ALA A 39 2.14 7.41 1.76
CA ALA A 39 3.21 8.36 1.51
C ALA A 39 2.70 9.65 0.82
N ILE A 40 2.91 10.80 1.47
CA ILE A 40 2.45 12.11 1.04
C ILE A 40 3.64 13.08 1.05
N ALA A 41 3.93 13.66 -0.12
CA ALA A 41 4.90 14.74 -0.24
C ALA A 41 4.33 16.06 0.32
N LEU A 42 5.13 16.77 1.11
CA LEU A 42 4.77 18.05 1.72
C LEU A 42 5.21 19.23 0.84
N ARG A 43 4.48 20.34 0.89
CA ARG A 43 4.75 21.54 0.07
C ARG A 43 6.10 22.19 0.37
N GLY A 44 6.56 22.13 1.63
CA GLY A 44 7.84 22.69 2.07
C GLY A 44 9.04 21.75 1.87
N GLY A 45 8.87 20.63 1.17
CA GLY A 45 9.84 19.55 1.12
C GLY A 45 9.60 18.52 2.23
N GLY A 46 10.08 17.30 1.98
CA GLY A 46 9.89 16.16 2.86
C GLY A 46 8.71 15.26 2.48
N LEU A 47 8.69 14.10 3.11
CA LEU A 47 7.74 13.02 2.90
C LEU A 47 7.28 12.52 4.26
N ILE A 48 5.98 12.29 4.41
CA ILE A 48 5.41 11.62 5.59
C ILE A 48 4.48 10.50 5.12
N ALA A 49 4.28 9.48 5.95
CA ALA A 49 3.40 8.36 5.65
C ALA A 49 2.36 8.14 6.77
N PRO A 50 1.39 9.07 6.96
CA PRO A 50 0.39 8.93 8.00
C PRO A 50 -0.53 7.72 7.74
N ALA A 51 -0.99 7.11 8.82
CA ALA A 51 -1.90 5.98 8.81
C ALA A 51 -3.28 6.40 8.33
N ILE A 52 -3.81 5.59 7.43
CA ILE A 52 -5.24 5.47 7.19
C ILE A 52 -5.68 4.25 8.00
N HIS A 53 -6.35 4.47 9.13
CA HIS A 53 -6.76 3.39 10.04
C HIS A 53 -7.82 2.46 9.41
N ASP A 54 -7.78 1.18 9.78
CA ASP A 54 -8.78 0.15 9.43
C ASP A 54 -9.15 0.08 7.94
N CYS A 55 -8.14 0.19 7.06
CA CYS A 55 -8.37 0.28 5.61
C CYS A 55 -9.11 -0.93 5.04
N ASP A 56 -8.86 -2.10 5.60
CA ASP A 56 -9.45 -3.37 5.20
C ASP A 56 -10.91 -3.48 5.62
N GLU A 57 -11.37 -2.71 6.61
CA GLU A 57 -12.75 -2.71 7.10
C GLU A 57 -13.62 -1.64 6.45
N ARG A 58 -13.05 -0.48 6.12
CA ARG A 58 -13.80 0.66 5.58
C ARG A 58 -14.42 0.40 4.21
N PRO A 59 -15.70 0.71 3.97
CA PRO A 59 -16.26 0.78 2.62
C PRO A 59 -15.47 1.72 1.72
N LEU A 60 -15.45 1.48 0.41
CA LEU A 60 -14.67 2.27 -0.56
C LEU A 60 -14.95 3.78 -0.49
N GLY A 61 -16.22 4.18 -0.30
CA GLY A 61 -16.60 5.59 -0.18
C GLY A 61 -16.02 6.26 1.07
N GLU A 62 -16.04 5.57 2.20
CA GLU A 62 -15.46 6.06 3.46
C GLU A 62 -13.93 6.10 3.39
N LEU A 63 -13.30 5.09 2.77
CA LEU A 63 -11.87 5.08 2.53
C LEU A 63 -11.44 6.26 1.64
N MET A 64 -12.21 6.57 0.59
CA MET A 64 -11.95 7.73 -0.26
C MET A 64 -12.03 9.04 0.53
N ALA A 65 -13.06 9.20 1.37
CA ALA A 65 -13.22 10.38 2.21
C ALA A 65 -12.06 10.52 3.22
N ALA A 66 -11.68 9.41 3.86
CA ALA A 66 -10.58 9.38 4.83
C ALA A 66 -9.23 9.76 4.17
N VAL A 67 -8.92 9.22 2.99
CA VAL A 67 -7.70 9.58 2.25
C VAL A 67 -7.68 11.07 1.89
N ARG A 68 -8.80 11.63 1.40
CA ARG A 68 -8.88 13.05 1.04
C ARG A 68 -8.67 13.95 2.25
N ASP A 69 -9.32 13.65 3.36
CA ASP A 69 -9.16 14.38 4.61
C ASP A 69 -7.72 14.30 5.13
N LEU A 70 -7.14 13.09 5.20
CA LEU A 70 -5.79 12.86 5.67
C LEU A 70 -4.74 13.62 4.83
N VAL A 71 -4.89 13.61 3.50
CA VAL A 71 -4.01 14.37 2.58
C VAL A 71 -4.15 15.88 2.79
N GLY A 72 -5.37 16.37 3.03
CA GLY A 72 -5.62 17.77 3.37
C GLY A 72 -4.90 18.17 4.65
N ARG A 73 -5.11 17.40 5.73
CA ARG A 73 -4.52 17.65 7.04
C ARG A 73 -3.01 17.46 7.09
N ALA A 74 -2.46 16.50 6.34
CA ALA A 74 -1.01 16.33 6.16
C ALA A 74 -0.35 17.62 5.67
N ARG A 75 -0.97 18.29 4.70
CA ARG A 75 -0.44 19.53 4.11
C ARG A 75 -0.65 20.76 4.96
N SER A 76 -1.62 20.75 5.88
CA SER A 76 -1.90 21.85 6.80
C SER A 76 -1.32 21.67 8.21
N GLY A 77 -0.60 20.57 8.45
CA GLY A 77 -0.03 20.25 9.78
C GLY A 77 -1.05 19.75 10.81
N GLY A 78 -2.24 19.30 10.37
CA GLY A 78 -3.35 18.87 11.23
C GLY A 78 -3.41 17.36 11.50
N LEU A 79 -2.28 16.65 11.43
CA LEU A 79 -2.25 15.22 11.68
C LEU A 79 -2.30 14.91 13.17
N ARG A 80 -3.04 13.86 13.52
CA ARG A 80 -3.10 13.31 14.88
C ARG A 80 -1.83 12.52 15.15
N SER A 81 -1.40 12.47 16.40
CA SER A 81 -0.22 11.70 16.76
C SER A 81 -0.38 10.20 16.55
N SER A 82 -1.60 9.68 16.63
CA SER A 82 -1.93 8.29 16.28
C SER A 82 -1.63 8.02 14.80
N GLU A 83 -2.03 8.93 13.90
CA GLU A 83 -1.78 8.78 12.46
C GLU A 83 -0.29 8.73 12.12
N LEU A 84 0.58 9.34 12.91
CA LEU A 84 2.02 9.30 12.67
C LEU A 84 2.70 8.03 13.20
N ARG A 85 2.11 7.36 14.19
CA ARG A 85 2.73 6.22 14.89
C ARG A 85 2.16 4.87 14.47
N ASP A 86 0.88 4.85 14.12
CA ASP A 86 0.14 3.62 13.92
C ASP A 86 0.31 2.95 12.53
N PRO A 87 0.96 3.51 11.49
CA PRO A 87 1.15 2.78 10.24
C PRO A 87 1.81 1.42 10.42
N THR A 88 1.18 0.36 9.89
CA THR A 88 1.63 -1.03 10.05
C THR A 88 2.35 -1.56 8.81
N ILE A 89 2.11 -0.91 7.68
CA ILE A 89 2.77 -1.09 6.39
C ILE A 89 2.66 0.23 5.63
N THR A 90 3.64 0.54 4.79
CA THR A 90 3.62 1.75 3.98
C THR A 90 3.18 1.45 2.54
N VAL A 91 2.41 2.35 1.95
CA VAL A 91 2.14 2.40 0.51
C VAL A 91 2.71 3.71 -0.03
N THR A 92 3.58 3.59 -1.02
CA THR A 92 4.11 4.73 -1.77
C THR A 92 3.67 4.65 -3.22
N SER A 93 3.06 5.73 -3.71
CA SER A 93 2.55 5.81 -5.08
C SER A 93 3.17 6.99 -5.80
N LEU A 94 3.84 6.71 -6.92
CA LEU A 94 4.46 7.71 -7.78
C LEU A 94 3.86 7.70 -9.19
N GLY A 95 2.73 7.02 -9.37
CA GLY A 95 2.06 6.91 -10.67
C GLY A 95 1.53 8.24 -11.20
N ASP A 96 1.19 9.19 -10.33
CA ASP A 96 0.83 10.56 -10.74
C ASP A 96 2.02 11.36 -11.27
N LYS A 97 3.26 10.86 -11.07
CA LYS A 97 4.51 11.41 -11.60
C LYS A 97 5.02 10.67 -12.83
N GLY A 98 4.24 9.73 -13.37
CA GLY A 98 4.63 8.95 -14.55
C GLY A 98 5.66 7.86 -14.26
N VAL A 99 5.92 7.52 -12.99
CA VAL A 99 6.85 6.44 -12.63
C VAL A 99 6.16 5.09 -12.85
N ASP A 100 6.62 4.35 -13.85
CA ASP A 100 6.06 3.04 -14.21
C ASP A 100 6.26 1.98 -13.13
N SER A 101 7.41 2.00 -12.45
CA SER A 101 7.75 1.07 -11.40
C SER A 101 8.76 1.67 -10.44
N LEU A 102 8.77 1.18 -9.20
CA LEU A 102 9.70 1.61 -8.17
C LEU A 102 10.08 0.43 -7.29
N SER A 103 11.30 0.45 -6.77
CA SER A 103 11.78 -0.46 -5.72
C SER A 103 11.78 0.31 -4.41
N PRO A 104 10.67 0.31 -3.64
CA PRO A 104 10.58 1.09 -2.42
C PRO A 104 11.52 0.54 -1.35
N VAL A 105 11.99 1.42 -0.47
CA VAL A 105 12.79 1.05 0.71
C VAL A 105 11.86 1.02 1.91
N ILE A 106 11.94 -0.05 2.70
CA ILE A 106 11.16 -0.23 3.93
C ILE A 106 11.37 0.98 4.84
N TYR A 107 10.32 1.40 5.55
CA TYR A 107 10.38 2.46 6.55
C TYR A 107 10.34 1.85 7.95
N PRO A 108 11.51 1.59 8.58
CA PRO A 108 11.56 0.94 9.88
C PRO A 108 10.82 1.77 10.95
N PRO A 109 10.18 1.13 11.94
CA PRO A 109 10.32 -0.30 12.27
C PRO A 109 9.38 -1.23 11.48
N GLN A 110 8.61 -0.72 10.50
CA GLN A 110 7.76 -1.58 9.68
C GLN A 110 8.60 -2.59 8.89
N VAL A 111 7.96 -3.69 8.51
CA VAL A 111 8.65 -4.82 7.85
C VAL A 111 8.38 -4.91 6.35
N ALA A 112 7.47 -4.07 5.82
CA ALA A 112 7.15 -4.08 4.40
C ALA A 112 6.72 -2.69 3.89
N ILE A 113 6.84 -2.50 2.58
CA ILE A 113 6.35 -1.34 1.85
C ILE A 113 5.92 -1.73 0.44
N VAL A 114 4.80 -1.20 -0.01
CA VAL A 114 4.23 -1.44 -1.34
C VAL A 114 4.46 -0.23 -2.24
N GLY A 115 5.05 -0.46 -3.40
CA GLY A 115 5.23 0.53 -4.46
C GLY A 115 4.10 0.44 -5.48
N VAL A 116 3.51 1.56 -5.84
CA VAL A 116 2.43 1.64 -6.84
C VAL A 116 2.84 2.59 -7.97
N GLY A 117 3.00 2.03 -9.17
CA GLY A 117 3.37 2.77 -10.38
C GLY A 117 2.19 3.45 -11.08
N THR A 118 2.46 3.94 -12.29
CA THR A 118 1.47 4.58 -13.18
C THR A 118 0.41 3.60 -13.66
N ILE A 119 -0.84 4.05 -13.68
CA ILE A 119 -1.94 3.36 -14.37
C ILE A 119 -1.97 3.89 -15.80
N ALA A 120 -1.68 3.03 -16.79
CA ALA A 120 -1.59 3.42 -18.19
C ALA A 120 -2.06 2.31 -19.13
N GLU A 121 -2.53 2.69 -20.30
CA GLU A 121 -2.81 1.75 -21.38
C GLU A 121 -1.50 1.23 -21.98
N ARG A 122 -1.39 -0.09 -22.11
CA ARG A 122 -0.22 -0.79 -22.63
C ARG A 122 -0.65 -2.00 -23.48
N PRO A 123 0.16 -2.42 -24.47
CA PRO A 123 -0.10 -3.67 -25.20
C PRO A 123 0.10 -4.87 -24.28
N TRP A 124 -0.85 -5.80 -24.28
CA TRP A 124 -0.80 -7.03 -23.48
C TRP A 124 -1.32 -8.23 -24.28
N VAL A 125 -0.82 -9.43 -23.96
CA VAL A 125 -1.31 -10.66 -24.60
C VAL A 125 -2.51 -11.18 -23.81
N VAL A 126 -3.66 -11.31 -24.47
CA VAL A 126 -4.86 -11.96 -23.94
C VAL A 126 -5.35 -12.96 -24.98
N ASP A 127 -5.51 -14.22 -24.57
CA ASP A 127 -5.95 -15.32 -25.43
C ASP A 127 -5.16 -15.42 -26.76
N GLY A 128 -3.85 -15.17 -26.69
CA GLY A 128 -2.94 -15.22 -27.83
C GLY A 128 -2.91 -13.98 -28.74
N ALA A 129 -3.72 -12.95 -28.46
CA ALA A 129 -3.75 -11.71 -29.21
C ALA A 129 -3.16 -10.53 -28.42
N VAL A 130 -2.44 -9.63 -29.09
CA VAL A 130 -1.97 -8.37 -28.49
C VAL A 130 -3.11 -7.35 -28.52
N VAL A 131 -3.59 -6.94 -27.35
CA VAL A 131 -4.68 -5.98 -27.17
C VAL A 131 -4.29 -4.87 -26.18
N PRO A 132 -4.84 -3.65 -26.31
CA PRO A 132 -4.63 -2.61 -25.32
C PRO A 132 -5.31 -2.99 -24.00
N ARG A 133 -4.57 -2.84 -22.89
CA ARG A 133 -5.06 -3.02 -21.52
C ARG A 133 -4.60 -1.89 -20.62
N THR A 134 -5.45 -1.48 -19.70
CA THR A 134 -5.06 -0.59 -18.60
C THR A 134 -4.32 -1.42 -17.55
N LEU A 135 -3.04 -1.15 -17.37
CA LEU A 135 -2.17 -1.90 -16.45
C LEU A 135 -1.62 -0.99 -15.35
N ILE A 136 -1.26 -1.61 -14.24
CA ILE A 136 -0.53 -1.01 -13.13
C ILE A 136 0.57 -1.97 -12.70
N GLN A 137 1.74 -1.45 -12.34
CA GLN A 137 2.78 -2.25 -11.71
C GLN A 137 2.79 -1.99 -10.21
N ILE A 138 2.74 -3.08 -9.44
CA ILE A 138 2.81 -3.08 -7.98
C ILE A 138 4.05 -3.86 -7.57
N SER A 139 4.86 -3.29 -6.69
CA SER A 139 6.06 -3.91 -6.14
C SER A 139 5.96 -4.02 -4.63
N LEU A 140 6.65 -5.01 -4.06
CA LEU A 140 6.76 -5.22 -2.62
C LEU A 140 8.23 -5.26 -2.25
N ALA A 141 8.63 -4.46 -1.26
CA ALA A 141 9.83 -4.70 -0.48
C ALA A 141 9.39 -5.21 0.90
N ALA A 142 10.03 -6.29 1.36
CA ALA A 142 9.71 -6.94 2.62
C ALA A 142 10.99 -7.43 3.31
N ASP A 143 11.01 -7.37 4.64
CA ASP A 143 12.13 -7.79 5.45
C ASP A 143 12.23 -9.32 5.47
N HIS A 144 13.36 -9.86 4.99
CA HIS A 144 13.57 -11.30 4.87
C HIS A 144 13.84 -12.00 6.22
N ARG A 145 13.98 -11.22 7.31
CA ARG A 145 13.99 -11.76 8.68
C ARG A 145 12.60 -12.20 9.14
N VAL A 146 11.55 -11.64 8.52
CA VAL A 146 10.14 -11.82 8.92
C VAL A 146 9.35 -12.60 7.88
N SER A 147 9.63 -12.37 6.61
CA SER A 147 8.90 -12.93 5.49
C SER A 147 9.85 -13.53 4.45
N ASP A 148 9.30 -14.17 3.43
CA ASP A 148 10.05 -14.72 2.31
C ASP A 148 9.35 -14.43 0.98
N GLY A 149 9.99 -14.83 -0.13
CA GLY A 149 9.43 -14.65 -1.46
C GLY A 149 8.11 -15.39 -1.69
N HIS A 150 7.85 -16.48 -0.96
CA HIS A 150 6.60 -17.23 -1.08
C HIS A 150 5.43 -16.46 -0.45
N ARG A 151 5.62 -15.87 0.73
CA ARG A 151 4.65 -14.97 1.36
C ARG A 151 4.40 -13.73 0.51
N GLY A 152 5.46 -13.12 -0.02
CA GLY A 152 5.35 -11.97 -0.92
C GLY A 152 4.56 -12.30 -2.20
N ALA A 153 4.75 -13.49 -2.77
CA ALA A 153 4.01 -13.95 -3.95
C ALA A 153 2.51 -14.14 -3.66
N ILE A 154 2.15 -14.71 -2.51
CA ILE A 154 0.74 -14.83 -2.09
C ILE A 154 0.09 -13.46 -1.97
N PHE A 155 0.77 -12.53 -1.31
CA PHE A 155 0.27 -11.16 -1.15
C PHE A 155 0.04 -10.48 -2.50
N LEU A 156 1.04 -10.47 -3.39
CA LEU A 156 0.92 -9.81 -4.70
C LEU A 156 -0.14 -10.49 -5.60
N ALA A 157 -0.27 -11.82 -5.54
CA ALA A 157 -1.32 -12.54 -6.25
C ALA A 157 -2.72 -12.23 -5.70
N ALA A 158 -2.87 -12.08 -4.39
CA ALA A 158 -4.12 -11.66 -3.78
C ALA A 158 -4.49 -10.22 -4.19
N VAL A 159 -3.52 -9.29 -4.20
CA VAL A 159 -3.74 -7.92 -4.70
C VAL A 159 -4.16 -7.93 -6.16
N ASP A 160 -3.48 -8.69 -7.03
CA ASP A 160 -3.84 -8.82 -8.44
C ASP A 160 -5.28 -9.32 -8.61
N ARG A 161 -5.61 -10.48 -7.99
CA ARG A 161 -6.95 -11.07 -8.03
C ARG A 161 -8.03 -10.09 -7.59
N LEU A 162 -7.81 -9.36 -6.50
CA LEU A 162 -8.75 -8.39 -5.96
C LEU A 162 -8.95 -7.17 -6.88
N LEU A 163 -7.94 -6.80 -7.67
CA LEU A 163 -8.01 -5.69 -8.61
C LEU A 163 -8.64 -6.07 -9.97
N GLN A 164 -8.79 -7.36 -10.27
CA GLN A 164 -9.52 -7.80 -11.48
C GLN A 164 -11.02 -7.58 -11.36
N GLU A 165 -11.57 -7.50 -10.14
CA GLU A 165 -13.01 -7.29 -9.87
C GLU A 165 -13.21 -6.19 -8.80
N PRO A 166 -12.79 -4.94 -9.08
CA PRO A 166 -12.72 -3.86 -8.08
C PRO A 166 -14.09 -3.45 -7.52
N GLU A 167 -15.19 -3.79 -8.20
CA GLU A 167 -16.56 -3.59 -7.72
C GLU A 167 -16.94 -4.48 -6.53
N LYS A 168 -16.16 -5.52 -6.24
CA LYS A 168 -16.36 -6.44 -5.11
C LYS A 168 -15.61 -6.03 -3.83
N LEU A 169 -14.89 -4.92 -3.85
CA LEU A 169 -13.99 -4.45 -2.77
C LEU A 169 -14.68 -3.71 -1.61
#